data_AF-A0A7J6QYM2-F1
#
_entry.id   AF-A0A7J6QYM2-F1
#
_cell.length_a   1.000
_cell.length_b   1.000
_cell.length_c   1.000
_cell.angle_alpha   90.00
_cell.angle_beta   90.00
_cell.angle_gamma   90.00
#
_symmetry.space_group_name_H-M   'P 1'
#
loop_
_entity.id
_entity.type
_entity.pdbx_description
1 polymer ?
#
loop_
_entity_poly.entity_id
_entity_poly.type
_entity_poly.pdbx_seq_one_letter_code
_entity_poly.pdbx_strand_id
1 'polypeptide(L)'
;MSKSVTRSPAFDAALHVIKGAVCTVLRIPTGRTTERVSPHEGGGKLTLNSIKEEPTEDQKELIATNVYNKVEENAPFKVFTGVPRELAEKKYFDTMYDSFKVPDSVKELRLVYLEQWNLNCNVHPIVKSTGLLGEINLTKWKYSAKKATLEISFTVEPASDVFEMAEEDSNVEDLPPLDIAVPYVPDDQLNQEGVLGVSEGQKVTPWEVEGADEGIDYDKLIRDFGCSPIDQKLIDRMERLTGKKAHRFLRRGLFFSHRDLGILLDKYERGIPFYLYTGRGPSSESLHLGHLVPFQFTKWLQDTFDVPLVIQLTDDEKFFFKDYLTLEEAHRLAYENAKDIIACGFDMDKTFIFSDLDYMGTMYPNVCKIQKLVTYNQARGAFGFTGSDSVGKSSFCAIQASPSFSTTFPSIFGDRKDIMCLIPQAIDQDPYFR
;
A
#
# COMPACT_ATOMS: atom_id res chain seq x y z
N MET A 1 -1.94 -16.08 49.81
CA MET A 1 -1.40 -14.81 49.25
C MET A 1 -0.89 -15.12 47.86
N SER A 2 -1.66 -14.86 46.79
CA SER A 2 -1.14 -15.04 45.43
C SER A 2 -0.11 -13.94 45.17
N LYS A 3 1.15 -14.33 44.92
CA LYS A 3 2.16 -13.39 44.43
C LYS A 3 1.61 -12.75 43.15
N SER A 4 1.43 -11.44 43.15
CA SER A 4 1.13 -10.68 41.94
C SER A 4 2.32 -10.83 41.00
N VAL A 5 2.15 -11.59 39.92
CA VAL A 5 3.18 -11.71 38.88
C VAL A 5 3.25 -10.37 38.16
N THR A 6 4.41 -9.73 38.21
CA THR A 6 4.70 -8.49 37.48
C THR A 6 4.75 -8.77 35.98
N ARG A 7 4.20 -7.86 35.17
CA ARG A 7 4.25 -7.95 33.71
C ARG A 7 5.69 -7.74 33.25
N SER A 8 6.23 -8.69 32.47
CA SER A 8 7.55 -8.56 31.85
C SER A 8 7.46 -7.82 30.50
N PRO A 9 8.55 -7.22 30.01
CA PRO A 9 8.57 -6.61 28.68
C PRO A 9 8.17 -7.54 27.54
N ALA A 10 8.58 -8.82 27.62
CA ALA A 10 8.20 -9.83 26.65
C ALA A 10 6.71 -10.17 26.73
N PHE A 11 6.14 -10.22 27.93
CA PHE A 11 4.70 -10.38 28.09
C PHE A 11 3.93 -9.24 27.42
N ASP A 12 4.32 -8.00 27.68
CA ASP A 12 3.72 -6.82 27.08
C ASP A 12 3.85 -6.80 25.56
N ALA A 13 5.02 -7.16 25.02
CA ALA A 13 5.24 -7.30 23.59
C ALA A 13 4.37 -8.39 22.94
N ALA A 14 4.24 -9.54 23.59
CA ALA A 14 3.39 -10.62 23.12
C ALA A 14 1.92 -10.18 23.03
N LEU A 15 1.42 -9.36 23.96
CA LEU A 15 0.07 -8.81 23.88
C LEU A 15 -0.13 -7.98 22.61
N HIS A 16 0.84 -7.14 22.22
CA HIS A 16 0.76 -6.37 20.98
C HIS A 16 0.69 -7.26 19.74
N VAL A 17 1.53 -8.30 19.68
CA VAL A 17 1.57 -9.24 18.56
C VAL A 17 0.24 -10.01 18.46
N ILE A 18 -0.23 -10.58 19.57
CA ILE A 18 -1.47 -11.38 19.61
C ILE A 18 -2.68 -10.49 19.31
N LYS A 19 -2.77 -9.30 19.92
CA LYS A 19 -3.90 -8.37 19.70
C LYS A 19 -4.01 -7.98 18.24
N GLY A 20 -2.91 -7.58 17.59
CA GLY A 20 -2.93 -7.22 16.18
C GLY A 20 -3.33 -8.38 15.27
N ALA A 21 -2.86 -9.61 15.56
CA ALA A 21 -3.26 -10.80 14.82
C ALA A 21 -4.77 -11.07 14.93
N VAL A 22 -5.32 -11.04 16.15
CA VAL A 22 -6.75 -11.26 16.39
C VAL A 22 -7.59 -10.17 15.71
N CYS A 23 -7.23 -8.90 15.89
CA CYS A 23 -7.97 -7.78 15.31
C CYS A 23 -7.98 -7.85 13.78
N THR A 24 -6.87 -8.23 13.17
CA THR A 24 -6.74 -8.40 11.72
C THR A 24 -7.60 -9.54 11.19
N VAL A 25 -7.54 -10.72 11.82
CA VAL A 25 -8.27 -11.91 11.33
C VAL A 25 -9.77 -11.79 11.56
N LEU A 26 -10.17 -11.27 12.72
CA LEU A 26 -11.59 -11.12 13.08
C LEU A 26 -12.21 -9.82 12.56
N ARG A 27 -11.42 -8.95 11.90
CA ARG A 27 -11.84 -7.65 11.37
C ARG A 27 -12.55 -6.79 12.41
N ILE A 28 -11.93 -6.66 13.58
CA ILE A 28 -12.41 -5.81 14.68
C ILE A 28 -11.41 -4.68 14.95
N PRO A 29 -11.87 -3.53 15.50
CA PRO A 29 -10.97 -2.44 15.87
C PRO A 29 -9.93 -2.89 16.91
N THR A 30 -8.74 -2.29 16.87
CA THR A 30 -7.75 -2.44 17.94
C THR A 30 -8.11 -1.64 19.18
N GLY A 31 -8.73 -0.47 19.00
CA GLY A 31 -9.21 0.41 20.07
C GLY A 31 -10.32 -0.21 20.90
N ARG A 32 -10.26 -0.01 22.22
CA ARG A 32 -11.28 -0.43 23.20
C ARG A 32 -11.60 -1.92 23.23
N THR A 33 -10.78 -2.77 22.61
CA THR A 33 -11.05 -4.20 22.48
C THR A 33 -10.44 -5.03 23.61
N THR A 34 -9.33 -4.59 24.23
CA THR A 34 -8.74 -5.32 25.37
C THR A 34 -9.56 -5.11 26.63
N GLU A 35 -10.26 -6.17 27.04
CA GLU A 35 -11.11 -6.20 28.23
C GLU A 35 -10.32 -6.55 29.49
N ARG A 36 -9.32 -7.44 29.38
CA ARG A 36 -8.50 -7.87 30.52
C ARG A 36 -7.20 -8.52 30.11
N VAL A 37 -6.16 -8.28 30.90
CA VAL A 37 -4.85 -8.92 30.80
C VAL A 37 -4.53 -9.60 32.13
N SER A 38 -3.97 -10.82 32.10
CA SER A 38 -3.63 -11.57 33.32
C SER A 38 -2.31 -12.33 33.13
N PRO A 39 -1.18 -11.84 33.67
CA PRO A 39 0.11 -12.50 33.53
C PRO A 39 0.21 -13.77 34.40
N HIS A 40 1.01 -14.73 33.95
CA HIS A 40 1.52 -15.84 34.76
C HIS A 40 2.97 -16.14 34.37
N GLU A 41 3.62 -17.08 35.06
CA GLU A 41 4.98 -17.48 34.73
C GLU A 41 5.06 -17.99 33.27
N GLY A 42 6.00 -17.46 32.49
CA GLY A 42 6.21 -17.82 31.08
C GLY A 42 5.14 -17.36 30.09
N GLY A 43 4.17 -16.52 30.48
CA GLY A 43 3.13 -16.06 29.56
C GLY A 43 1.95 -15.36 30.23
N GLY A 44 0.75 -15.57 29.71
CA GLY A 44 -0.46 -15.08 30.36
C GLY A 44 -1.73 -15.22 29.54
N LYS A 45 -2.69 -14.35 29.83
CA LYS A 45 -4.00 -14.33 29.17
C LYS A 45 -4.36 -12.95 28.66
N LEU A 46 -4.84 -12.90 27.42
CA LEU A 46 -5.45 -11.73 26.80
C LEU A 46 -6.95 -12.00 26.64
N THR A 47 -7.79 -11.16 27.25
CA THR A 47 -9.24 -11.16 27.06
C THR A 47 -9.64 -9.99 26.20
N LEU A 48 -10.26 -10.27 25.07
CA LEU A 48 -10.80 -9.29 24.13
C LEU A 48 -12.32 -9.28 24.23
N ASN A 49 -12.96 -8.11 24.15
CA ASN A 49 -14.41 -7.96 24.06
C ASN A 49 -14.85 -7.72 22.59
N SER A 50 -16.13 -7.43 22.40
CA SER A 50 -16.72 -7.11 21.10
C SER A 50 -16.62 -8.26 20.07
N ILE A 51 -16.39 -9.49 20.55
CA ILE A 51 -16.33 -10.71 19.74
C ILE A 51 -17.74 -11.27 19.65
N LYS A 52 -18.42 -11.03 18.52
CA LYS A 52 -19.83 -11.41 18.33
C LYS A 52 -20.04 -12.91 18.16
N GLU A 53 -19.07 -13.60 17.57
CA GLU A 53 -19.13 -15.02 17.22
C GLU A 53 -17.84 -15.72 17.63
N GLU A 54 -17.93 -17.00 17.97
CA GLU A 54 -16.73 -17.80 18.27
C GLU A 54 -15.87 -17.95 17.02
N PRO A 55 -14.55 -17.67 17.09
CA PRO A 55 -13.66 -17.89 15.95
C PRO A 55 -13.68 -19.35 15.49
N THR A 56 -13.75 -19.56 14.17
CA THR A 56 -13.61 -20.90 13.57
C THR A 56 -12.21 -21.45 13.79
N GLU A 57 -12.02 -22.76 13.58
CA GLU A 57 -10.69 -23.36 13.66
C GLU A 57 -9.72 -22.76 12.62
N ASP A 58 -10.18 -22.52 11.38
CA ASP A 58 -9.40 -21.85 10.34
C ASP A 58 -8.98 -20.43 10.77
N GLN A 59 -9.86 -19.69 11.46
CA GLN A 59 -9.53 -18.37 11.99
C GLN A 59 -8.51 -18.46 13.14
N LYS A 60 -8.62 -19.45 14.02
CA LYS A 60 -7.64 -19.68 15.10
C LYS A 60 -6.27 -20.05 14.54
N GLU A 61 -6.23 -20.92 13.53
CA GLU A 61 -5.00 -21.29 12.81
C GLU A 61 -4.39 -20.07 12.15
N LEU A 62 -5.18 -19.27 11.43
CA LEU A 62 -4.70 -18.04 10.79
C LEU A 62 -4.19 -17.02 11.82
N ILE A 63 -4.82 -16.89 12.98
CA ILE A 63 -4.31 -16.04 14.07
C ILE A 63 -2.95 -16.55 14.55
N ALA A 64 -2.80 -17.85 14.79
CA ALA A 64 -1.53 -18.44 15.20
C ALA A 64 -0.43 -18.24 14.14
N THR A 65 -0.74 -18.46 12.87
CA THR A 65 0.17 -18.20 11.73
C THR A 65 0.57 -16.72 11.67
N ASN A 66 -0.36 -15.80 11.86
CA ASN A 66 -0.05 -14.36 11.87
C ASN A 66 0.82 -13.94 13.05
N VAL A 67 0.61 -14.55 14.23
CA VAL A 67 1.50 -14.35 15.39
C VAL A 67 2.92 -14.82 15.07
N TYR A 68 3.05 -16.05 14.56
CA TYR A 68 4.34 -16.61 14.15
C TYR A 68 5.05 -15.72 13.13
N ASN A 69 4.36 -15.36 12.04
CA ASN A 69 4.92 -14.54 10.97
C ASN A 69 5.38 -13.16 11.48
N LYS A 70 4.62 -12.54 12.39
CA LYS A 70 4.97 -11.23 12.93
C LYS A 70 6.19 -11.30 13.85
N VAL A 71 6.44 -12.44 14.52
CA VAL A 71 7.70 -12.67 15.25
C VAL A 71 8.85 -12.87 14.26
N GLU A 72 8.69 -13.73 13.26
CA GLU A 72 9.73 -14.02 12.25
C GLU A 72 10.16 -12.79 11.45
N GLU A 73 9.22 -11.87 11.20
CA GLU A 73 9.48 -10.56 10.58
C GLU A 73 10.51 -9.73 11.36
N ASN A 74 10.69 -10.02 12.66
CA ASN A 74 11.54 -9.26 13.57
C ASN A 74 11.24 -7.75 13.54
N ALA A 75 9.95 -7.42 13.49
CA ALA A 75 9.45 -6.06 13.37
C ALA A 75 9.84 -5.21 14.60
N PRO A 76 10.34 -3.98 14.41
CA PRO A 76 10.73 -3.12 15.52
C PRO A 76 9.51 -2.54 16.24
N PHE A 77 9.56 -2.51 17.57
CA PHE A 77 8.64 -1.70 18.37
C PHE A 77 9.19 -0.28 18.46
N LYS A 78 8.34 0.73 18.20
CA LYS A 78 8.67 2.12 18.54
C LYS A 78 7.87 2.56 19.75
N VAL A 79 8.52 3.29 20.64
CA VAL A 79 7.93 3.78 21.89
C VAL A 79 8.02 5.29 21.90
N PHE A 80 6.89 5.96 22.09
CA PHE A 80 6.82 7.39 22.28
C PHE A 80 6.46 7.71 23.72
N THR A 81 7.26 8.55 24.38
CA THR A 81 7.06 8.99 25.77
C THR A 81 6.78 10.48 25.84
N GLY A 82 6.15 10.93 26.93
CA GLY A 82 5.82 12.34 27.11
C GLY A 82 4.78 12.87 26.12
N VAL A 83 4.02 11.99 25.46
CA VAL A 83 3.05 12.41 24.44
C VAL A 83 1.87 13.10 25.13
N PRO A 84 1.58 14.39 24.85
CA PRO A 84 0.44 15.06 25.48
C PRO A 84 -0.87 14.31 25.17
N ARG A 85 -1.67 14.01 26.20
CA ARG A 85 -2.90 13.23 26.07
C ARG A 85 -3.88 13.85 25.08
N GLU A 86 -4.04 15.17 25.12
CA GLU A 86 -4.91 15.91 24.20
C GLU A 86 -4.44 15.78 22.75
N LEU A 87 -3.12 15.77 22.50
CA LEU A 87 -2.56 15.54 21.17
C LEU A 87 -2.82 14.10 20.69
N ALA A 88 -2.57 13.12 21.56
CA ALA A 88 -2.78 11.71 21.24
C ALA A 88 -4.26 11.38 20.98
N GLU A 89 -5.18 11.90 21.79
CA GLU A 89 -6.63 11.74 21.60
C GLU A 89 -7.10 12.43 20.32
N LYS A 90 -6.53 13.61 19.99
CA LYS A 90 -6.82 14.26 18.71
C LYS A 90 -6.27 13.48 17.51
N LYS A 91 -5.14 12.78 17.67
CA LYS A 91 -4.47 12.04 16.58
C LYS A 91 -4.99 10.63 16.37
N TYR A 92 -5.31 9.93 17.45
CA TYR A 92 -5.61 8.50 17.45
C TYR A 92 -6.99 8.17 18.05
N PHE A 93 -7.77 9.17 18.45
CA PHE A 93 -9.09 8.99 19.07
C PHE A 93 -9.07 8.02 20.24
N ASP A 94 -9.82 6.93 20.13
CA ASP A 94 -9.92 5.87 21.13
C ASP A 94 -9.09 4.62 20.75
N THR A 95 -8.41 4.67 19.60
CA THR A 95 -7.75 3.52 18.98
C THR A 95 -6.53 3.03 19.77
N MET A 96 -5.85 3.93 20.48
CA MET A 96 -4.74 3.59 21.36
C MET A 96 -5.18 3.07 22.73
N TYR A 97 -6.45 3.19 23.11
CA TYR A 97 -6.90 2.80 24.43
C TYR A 97 -7.40 1.35 24.50
N ASP A 98 -7.20 0.73 25.66
CA ASP A 98 -7.92 -0.48 26.04
C ASP A 98 -9.29 -0.11 26.65
N SER A 99 -10.12 -1.10 27.00
CA SER A 99 -11.44 -0.84 27.59
C SER A 99 -11.37 -0.24 29.00
N PHE A 100 -10.23 -0.42 29.67
CA PHE A 100 -9.94 0.23 30.94
C PHE A 100 -9.68 1.73 30.72
N LYS A 101 -10.34 2.59 31.52
CA LYS A 101 -10.15 4.03 31.44
C LYS A 101 -8.79 4.45 32.00
N VAL A 102 -8.04 5.21 31.22
CA VAL A 102 -6.88 5.97 31.71
C VAL A 102 -7.39 7.10 32.62
N PRO A 103 -6.89 7.25 33.86
CA PRO A 103 -7.37 8.26 34.78
C PRO A 103 -7.25 9.68 34.20
N ASP A 104 -8.24 10.54 34.43
CA ASP A 104 -8.26 11.93 33.92
C ASP A 104 -7.09 12.80 34.42
N SER A 105 -6.45 12.38 35.52
CA SER A 105 -5.24 12.99 36.06
C SER A 105 -3.99 12.77 35.19
N VAL A 106 -4.00 11.78 34.30
CA VAL A 106 -2.86 11.50 33.40
C VAL A 106 -2.92 12.47 32.22
N LYS A 107 -1.89 13.31 32.09
CA LYS A 107 -1.77 14.34 31.04
C LYS A 107 -0.77 14.01 29.94
N GLU A 108 0.13 13.07 30.19
CA GLU A 108 1.11 12.56 29.23
C GLU A 108 0.98 11.04 29.12
N LEU A 109 1.06 10.53 27.90
CA LEU A 109 0.90 9.12 27.56
C LEU A 109 2.23 8.53 27.10
N ARG A 110 2.38 7.23 27.35
CA ARG A 110 3.40 6.39 26.72
C ARG A 110 2.72 5.52 25.68
N LEU A 111 3.05 5.74 24.42
CA LEU A 111 2.46 5.01 23.29
C LEU A 111 3.46 3.98 22.79
N VAL A 112 2.99 2.75 22.62
CA VAL A 112 3.75 1.68 21.99
C VAL A 112 3.10 1.37 20.65
N TYR A 113 3.91 1.41 19.61
CA TYR A 113 3.51 1.28 18.23
C TYR A 113 4.24 0.11 17.57
N LEU A 114 3.48 -0.74 16.88
CA LEU A 114 3.96 -1.75 15.96
C LEU A 114 3.28 -1.53 14.61
N GLU A 115 4.09 -1.30 13.58
CA GLU A 115 3.69 -0.80 12.26
C GLU A 115 2.58 -1.62 11.60
N GLN A 116 1.51 -0.92 11.19
CA GLN A 116 0.29 -1.48 10.61
C GLN A 116 -0.27 -2.68 11.38
N TRP A 117 -0.04 -2.72 12.70
CA TRP A 117 -0.37 -3.90 13.52
C TRP A 117 -1.11 -3.56 14.81
N ASN A 118 -0.53 -2.71 15.66
CA ASN A 118 -1.17 -2.31 16.91
C ASN A 118 -0.56 -1.03 17.48
N LEU A 119 -1.42 -0.10 17.89
CA LEU A 119 -1.10 1.08 18.69
C LEU A 119 -1.77 0.93 20.06
N ASN A 120 -1.02 1.13 21.15
CA ASN A 120 -1.59 1.06 22.50
C ASN A 120 -0.90 2.04 23.46
N CYS A 121 -1.70 2.62 24.36
CA CYS A 121 -1.22 3.33 25.53
C CYS A 121 -0.72 2.33 26.56
N ASN A 122 0.59 2.11 26.61
CA ASN A 122 1.23 1.12 27.46
C ASN A 122 2.30 1.74 28.36
N VAL A 123 2.07 1.65 29.67
CA VAL A 123 2.99 2.14 30.71
C VAL A 123 4.16 1.19 30.99
N HIS A 124 4.11 -0.04 30.49
CA HIS A 124 5.14 -1.05 30.72
C HIS A 124 6.21 -1.01 29.64
N PRO A 125 7.49 -1.19 30.00
CA PRO A 125 8.57 -1.32 29.03
C PRO A 125 8.33 -2.49 28.06
N ILE A 126 8.86 -2.41 26.85
CA ILE A 126 8.69 -3.41 25.79
C ILE A 126 10.04 -3.77 25.16
N VAL A 127 10.16 -5.01 24.68
CA VAL A 127 11.37 -5.45 23.95
C VAL A 127 11.52 -4.66 22.63
N LYS A 128 12.74 -4.60 22.11
CA LYS A 128 13.09 -3.81 20.92
C LYS A 128 12.40 -4.27 19.64
N SER A 129 12.22 -5.57 19.45
CA SER A 129 11.61 -6.13 18.25
C SER A 129 10.87 -7.43 18.56
N THR A 130 9.92 -7.79 17.70
CA THR A 130 9.11 -9.01 17.86
C THR A 130 9.94 -10.29 17.82
N GLY A 131 11.06 -10.30 17.08
CA GLY A 131 11.96 -11.46 16.97
C GLY A 131 12.63 -11.83 18.29
N LEU A 132 12.74 -10.89 19.24
CA LEU A 132 13.28 -11.17 20.57
C LEU A 132 12.32 -11.99 21.44
N LEU A 133 11.05 -12.16 21.03
CA LEU A 133 10.07 -12.96 21.76
C LEU A 133 10.28 -14.47 21.57
N GLY A 134 11.04 -14.89 20.55
CA GLY A 134 11.14 -16.28 20.17
C GLY A 134 9.79 -16.82 19.71
N GLU A 135 9.26 -17.86 20.35
CA GLU A 135 7.98 -18.46 20.00
C GLU A 135 6.86 -17.98 20.93
N ILE A 136 5.72 -17.60 20.34
CA ILE A 136 4.49 -17.31 21.09
C ILE A 136 3.48 -18.41 20.81
N ASN A 137 3.20 -19.24 21.81
CA ASN A 137 2.30 -20.38 21.70
C ASN A 137 0.91 -20.04 22.23
N LEU A 138 -0.13 -20.08 21.39
CA LEU A 138 -1.53 -19.86 21.79
C LEU A 138 -2.14 -21.17 22.32
N THR A 139 -2.21 -21.31 23.64
CA THR A 139 -2.43 -22.62 24.30
C THR A 139 -3.90 -22.93 24.59
N LYS A 140 -4.74 -21.92 24.82
CA LYS A 140 -6.15 -22.15 25.17
C LYS A 140 -7.04 -20.99 24.75
N TRP A 141 -8.20 -21.32 24.20
CA TRP A 141 -9.22 -20.38 23.75
C TRP A 141 -10.50 -20.57 24.58
N LYS A 142 -11.09 -19.48 25.06
CA LYS A 142 -12.35 -19.51 25.80
C LYS A 142 -13.24 -18.37 25.33
N TYR A 143 -14.25 -18.72 24.55
CA TYR A 143 -15.28 -17.79 24.11
C TYR A 143 -16.47 -17.73 25.09
N SER A 144 -17.09 -16.56 25.20
CA SER A 144 -18.34 -16.37 25.95
C SER A 144 -19.32 -15.54 25.14
N ALA A 145 -20.31 -16.20 24.52
CA ALA A 145 -21.38 -15.54 23.78
C ALA A 145 -22.15 -14.52 24.64
N LYS A 146 -22.41 -14.84 25.92
CA LYS A 146 -23.12 -13.95 26.85
C LYS A 146 -22.38 -12.62 27.07
N LYS A 147 -21.05 -12.64 27.06
CA LYS A 147 -20.22 -11.46 27.31
C LYS A 147 -19.64 -10.86 26.03
N ALA A 148 -19.80 -11.52 24.88
CA ALA A 148 -19.10 -11.21 23.64
C ALA A 148 -17.57 -11.09 23.84
N THR A 149 -16.99 -12.02 24.62
CA THR A 149 -15.54 -11.99 24.96
C THR A 149 -14.82 -13.24 24.50
N LEU A 150 -13.57 -13.08 24.06
CA LEU A 150 -12.62 -14.15 23.77
C LEU A 150 -11.39 -14.04 24.68
N GLU A 151 -11.14 -15.06 25.49
CA GLU A 151 -9.91 -15.18 26.29
C GLU A 151 -8.95 -16.16 25.61
N ILE A 152 -7.74 -15.69 25.33
CA ILE A 152 -6.63 -16.45 24.74
C ILE A 152 -5.53 -16.58 25.78
N SER A 153 -5.21 -17.80 26.19
CA SER A 153 -4.02 -18.10 27.00
C SER A 153 -2.82 -18.35 26.08
N PHE A 154 -1.65 -17.87 26.47
CA PHE A 154 -0.43 -18.01 25.67
C PHE A 154 0.82 -18.17 26.54
N THR A 155 1.88 -18.74 25.95
CA THR A 155 3.23 -18.79 26.51
C THR A 155 4.23 -18.15 25.55
N VAL A 156 5.38 -17.70 26.08
CA VAL A 156 6.49 -17.09 25.33
C VAL A 156 7.77 -17.88 25.61
N GLU A 157 8.46 -18.34 24.57
CA GLU A 157 9.66 -19.19 24.68
C GLU A 157 10.83 -18.68 23.80
N PRO A 158 12.08 -18.63 24.28
CA PRO A 158 12.51 -19.02 25.61
C PRO A 158 12.04 -18.01 26.67
N ALA A 159 11.81 -18.50 27.89
CA ALA A 159 11.64 -17.65 29.06
C ALA A 159 12.99 -16.99 29.39
N SER A 160 13.32 -15.90 28.69
CA SER A 160 14.45 -15.02 29.03
C SER A 160 13.92 -13.85 29.86
N ASP A 161 14.75 -13.37 30.80
CA ASP A 161 14.51 -12.12 31.52
C ASP A 161 15.44 -10.99 31.03
N VAL A 162 16.31 -11.29 30.06
CA VAL A 162 17.27 -10.33 29.48
C VAL A 162 16.87 -10.07 28.03
N PHE A 163 16.34 -8.88 27.78
CA PHE A 163 15.98 -8.42 26.44
C PHE A 163 16.61 -7.06 26.15
N GLU A 164 16.97 -6.83 24.90
CA GLU A 164 17.15 -5.47 24.41
C GLU A 164 15.79 -4.76 24.42
N MET A 165 15.76 -3.59 25.03
CA MET A 165 14.55 -2.79 25.19
C MET A 165 14.38 -1.86 23.99
N ALA A 166 13.13 -1.58 23.62
CA ALA A 166 12.85 -0.58 22.60
C ALA A 166 13.33 0.80 23.06
N GLU A 167 13.91 1.55 22.13
CA GLU A 167 14.30 2.94 22.39
C GLU A 167 13.06 3.81 22.58
N GLU A 168 13.13 4.71 23.54
CA GLU A 168 12.04 5.65 23.84
C GLU A 168 12.32 6.98 23.16
N ASP A 169 11.39 7.38 22.30
CA ASP A 169 11.42 8.65 21.60
C ASP A 169 10.50 9.65 22.33
N SER A 170 10.98 10.87 22.53
CA SER A 170 10.19 11.97 23.12
C SER A 170 9.76 13.00 22.08
N ASN A 171 10.18 12.83 20.82
CA ASN A 171 9.79 13.69 19.72
C ASN A 171 8.38 13.36 19.24
N VAL A 172 7.42 14.20 19.64
CA VAL A 172 6.01 14.03 19.26
C VAL A 172 5.75 14.25 17.76
N GLU A 173 6.70 14.86 17.02
CA GLU A 173 6.59 15.04 15.57
C GLU A 173 6.74 13.72 14.80
N ASP A 174 7.47 12.75 15.35
CA ASP A 174 7.74 11.44 14.74
C ASP A 174 6.59 10.43 14.95
N LEU A 175 5.51 10.85 15.60
CA LEU A 175 4.30 10.05 15.81
C LEU A 175 3.71 9.60 14.44
N PRO A 176 3.49 8.29 14.21
CA PRO A 176 2.98 7.81 12.93
C PRO A 176 1.55 8.31 12.68
N PRO A 177 1.13 8.50 11.42
CA PRO A 177 -0.27 8.76 11.10
C PRO A 177 -1.14 7.53 11.43
N LEU A 178 -2.45 7.73 11.62
CA LEU A 178 -3.34 6.69 12.17
C LEU A 178 -3.46 5.45 11.27
N ASP A 179 -3.50 5.65 9.95
CA ASP A 179 -3.55 4.61 8.92
C ASP A 179 -2.29 3.73 8.88
N ILE A 180 -1.13 4.29 9.26
CA ILE A 180 0.11 3.54 9.46
C ILE A 180 0.17 2.91 10.85
N ALA A 181 -0.50 3.53 11.83
CA ALA A 181 -0.51 3.08 13.22
C ALA A 181 -1.27 1.77 13.47
N VAL A 182 -2.32 1.50 12.70
CA VAL A 182 -3.22 0.35 12.92
C VAL A 182 -3.59 -0.39 11.62
N PRO A 183 -3.93 -1.69 11.70
CA PRO A 183 -4.23 -2.51 10.52
C PRO A 183 -5.55 -2.15 9.83
N TYR A 184 -6.43 -1.43 10.52
CA TYR A 184 -7.74 -1.00 10.06
C TYR A 184 -8.18 0.25 10.80
N VAL A 185 -8.63 1.27 10.08
CA VAL A 185 -9.28 2.47 10.63
C VAL A 185 -10.78 2.34 10.39
N PRO A 186 -11.63 2.31 11.43
CA PRO A 186 -13.08 2.25 11.26
C PRO A 186 -13.64 3.45 10.48
N ASP A 187 -14.61 3.20 9.58
CA ASP A 187 -15.19 4.22 8.68
C ASP A 187 -15.84 5.38 9.44
N ASP A 188 -16.32 5.16 10.66
CA ASP A 188 -16.89 6.18 11.55
C ASP A 188 -15.85 7.12 12.16
N GLN A 189 -14.57 6.72 12.20
CA GLN A 189 -13.45 7.56 12.63
C GLN A 189 -12.82 8.34 11.48
N LEU A 190 -12.97 7.87 10.24
CA LEU A 190 -12.55 8.60 9.03
C LEU A 190 -13.44 9.82 8.75
N ASN A 191 -14.67 9.85 9.28
CA ASN A 191 -15.68 10.89 9.01
C ASN A 191 -15.82 11.95 10.12
N GLN A 192 -15.00 11.93 11.19
CA GLN A 192 -15.07 12.92 12.27
C GLN A 192 -14.10 14.09 12.02
N GLU A 193 -14.63 15.31 11.88
CA GLU A 193 -13.83 16.54 11.91
C GLU A 193 -13.04 16.60 13.23
N GLY A 194 -11.71 16.47 13.15
CA GLY A 194 -10.85 16.53 14.34
C GLY A 194 -9.68 15.54 14.39
N VAL A 195 -9.52 14.63 13.42
CA VAL A 195 -8.33 13.77 13.33
C VAL A 195 -7.08 14.64 13.08
N LEU A 196 -6.24 14.91 14.07
CA LEU A 196 -4.88 15.42 13.82
C LEU A 196 -3.96 14.26 13.49
N GLY A 197 -3.98 13.77 12.26
CA GLY A 197 -3.11 12.66 11.86
C GLY A 197 -3.68 11.75 10.79
N VAL A 198 -4.93 11.97 10.38
CA VAL A 198 -5.22 11.98 8.95
C VAL A 198 -4.63 13.29 8.50
N SER A 199 -3.58 13.27 7.69
CA SER A 199 -3.23 14.48 6.98
C SER A 199 -4.50 14.98 6.30
N GLU A 200 -4.82 16.27 6.38
CA GLU A 200 -5.45 16.97 5.25
C GLU A 200 -4.46 16.90 4.08
N GLY A 201 -4.20 15.68 3.64
CA GLY A 201 -3.14 15.31 2.75
C GLY A 201 -3.85 14.63 1.62
N GLN A 202 -3.51 15.12 0.44
CA GLN A 202 -3.96 14.57 -0.81
C GLN A 202 -3.97 13.03 -0.80
N LYS A 203 -5.11 12.43 -1.12
CA LYS A 203 -5.22 11.00 -1.38
C LYS A 203 -5.06 10.80 -2.87
N VAL A 204 -3.97 10.17 -3.30
CA VAL A 204 -3.69 9.89 -4.71
C VAL A 204 -3.50 8.40 -4.89
N THR A 205 -4.50 7.75 -5.47
CA THR A 205 -4.52 6.33 -5.81
C THR A 205 -4.98 6.16 -7.26
N PRO A 206 -4.81 4.99 -7.89
CA PRO A 206 -5.28 4.77 -9.26
C PRO A 206 -6.78 4.98 -9.48
N TRP A 207 -7.59 5.06 -8.41
CA TRP A 207 -9.05 5.20 -8.48
C TRP A 207 -9.56 6.53 -7.92
N GLU A 208 -8.84 7.14 -6.98
CA GLU A 208 -9.28 8.32 -6.25
C GLU A 208 -8.15 9.35 -6.15
N VAL A 209 -8.48 10.58 -6.50
CA VAL A 209 -7.61 11.76 -6.35
C VAL A 209 -8.39 12.82 -5.57
N GLU A 210 -8.02 13.01 -4.32
CA GLU A 210 -8.54 14.07 -3.45
C GLU A 210 -7.38 14.97 -3.04
N GLY A 211 -7.50 16.27 -3.24
CA GLY A 211 -6.50 17.27 -2.81
C GLY A 211 -6.90 17.93 -1.49
N ALA A 212 -5.99 18.70 -0.89
CA ALA A 212 -6.36 19.62 0.20
C ALA A 212 -7.09 20.85 -0.38
N ASP A 213 -7.56 21.76 0.48
CA ASP A 213 -8.22 23.02 0.07
C ASP A 213 -7.38 23.89 -0.90
N GLU A 214 -6.04 23.75 -0.85
CA GLU A 214 -5.09 24.44 -1.73
C GLU A 214 -4.72 23.65 -3.00
N GLY A 215 -5.27 22.45 -3.20
CA GLY A 215 -4.97 21.55 -4.30
C GLY A 215 -4.02 20.41 -3.94
N ILE A 216 -3.31 19.89 -4.93
CA ILE A 216 -2.39 18.75 -4.83
C ILE A 216 -0.95 19.29 -4.63
N ASP A 217 -0.32 18.96 -3.51
CA ASP A 217 1.10 19.21 -3.24
C ASP A 217 1.96 18.15 -3.96
N TYR A 218 2.33 18.46 -5.20
CA TYR A 218 3.14 17.56 -6.02
C TYR A 218 4.53 17.29 -5.44
N ASP A 219 5.14 18.20 -4.69
CA ASP A 219 6.46 17.98 -4.08
C ASP A 219 6.36 16.95 -2.94
N LYS A 220 5.28 16.97 -2.17
CA LYS A 220 4.97 15.93 -1.20
C LYS A 220 4.73 14.58 -1.88
N LEU A 221 4.01 14.53 -3.01
CA LEU A 221 3.83 13.28 -3.76
C LEU A 221 5.16 12.68 -4.24
N ILE A 222 6.08 13.51 -4.75
CA ILE A 222 7.41 13.05 -5.17
C ILE A 222 8.12 12.34 -4.02
N ARG A 223 8.08 12.93 -2.81
CA ARG A 223 8.70 12.35 -1.60
C ARG A 223 8.02 11.07 -1.17
N ASP A 224 6.69 11.08 -1.04
CA ASP A 224 5.89 9.95 -0.53
C ASP A 224 5.96 8.74 -1.46
N PHE A 225 6.02 8.96 -2.77
CA PHE A 225 6.13 7.89 -3.76
C PHE A 225 7.59 7.48 -3.97
N GLY A 226 8.57 8.31 -3.60
CA GLY A 226 10.00 8.05 -3.82
C GLY A 226 10.40 8.23 -5.29
N CYS A 227 9.78 9.18 -5.98
CA CYS A 227 10.13 9.59 -7.34
C CYS A 227 11.23 10.67 -7.32
N SER A 228 11.81 10.96 -8.48
CA SER A 228 12.73 12.09 -8.67
C SER A 228 12.04 13.25 -9.40
N PRO A 229 12.31 14.52 -9.06
CA PRO A 229 11.78 15.65 -9.81
C PRO A 229 12.44 15.77 -11.19
N ILE A 230 11.67 16.21 -12.19
CA ILE A 230 12.20 16.61 -13.51
C ILE A 230 12.72 18.03 -13.38
N ASP A 231 14.04 18.17 -13.21
CA ASP A 231 14.68 19.49 -13.12
C ASP A 231 15.01 20.09 -14.50
N GLN A 232 15.41 21.37 -14.51
CA GLN A 232 15.78 22.06 -15.74
C GLN A 232 16.98 21.40 -16.44
N LYS A 233 17.90 20.78 -15.70
CA LYS A 233 19.07 20.10 -16.29
C LYS A 233 18.65 18.90 -17.12
N LEU A 234 17.66 18.15 -16.65
CA LEU A 234 17.10 17.00 -17.37
C LEU A 234 16.35 17.46 -18.62
N ILE A 235 15.59 18.55 -18.53
CA ILE A 235 14.90 19.17 -19.68
C ILE A 235 15.93 19.62 -20.73
N ASP A 236 16.96 20.38 -20.33
CA ASP A 236 18.02 20.85 -21.23
C ASP A 236 18.77 19.68 -21.87
N ARG A 237 18.95 18.57 -21.14
CA ARG A 237 19.54 17.34 -21.66
C ARG A 237 18.65 16.70 -22.73
N MET A 238 17.35 16.59 -22.49
CA MET A 238 16.40 16.07 -23.48
C MET A 238 16.40 16.92 -24.76
N GLU A 239 16.39 18.25 -24.64
CA GLU A 239 16.45 19.14 -25.80
C GLU A 239 17.74 18.96 -26.61
N ARG A 240 18.88 18.82 -25.93
CA ARG A 240 20.18 18.60 -26.57
C ARG A 240 20.26 17.27 -27.30
N LEU A 241 19.80 16.19 -26.68
CA LEU A 241 19.89 14.84 -27.25
C LEU A 241 18.94 14.66 -28.44
N THR A 242 17.78 15.32 -28.40
CA THR A 242 16.74 15.15 -29.44
C THR A 242 16.80 16.23 -30.52
N GLY A 243 17.47 17.35 -30.27
CA GLY A 243 17.44 18.53 -31.14
C GLY A 243 16.05 19.18 -31.23
N LYS A 244 15.10 18.80 -30.35
CA LYS A 244 13.73 19.31 -30.31
C LYS A 244 13.53 20.14 -29.06
N LYS A 245 12.75 21.20 -29.18
CA LYS A 245 12.31 21.99 -28.03
C LYS A 245 11.41 21.14 -27.13
N ALA A 246 11.67 21.15 -25.83
CA ALA A 246 10.93 20.39 -24.83
C ALA A 246 9.43 20.74 -24.88
N HIS A 247 8.60 19.72 -24.69
CA HIS A 247 7.14 19.91 -24.70
C HIS A 247 6.72 20.97 -23.68
N ARG A 248 5.63 21.69 -23.98
CA ARG A 248 5.08 22.69 -23.04
C ARG A 248 4.71 22.10 -21.68
N PHE A 249 4.44 20.79 -21.60
CA PHE A 249 4.13 20.11 -20.34
C PHE A 249 5.35 19.91 -19.45
N LEU A 250 6.54 19.69 -20.02
CA LEU A 250 7.79 19.68 -19.25
C LEU A 250 8.14 21.10 -18.77
N ARG A 251 8.12 22.07 -19.69
CA ARG A 251 8.49 23.47 -19.39
C ARG A 251 7.56 24.18 -18.40
N ARG A 252 6.39 23.63 -18.13
CA ARG A 252 5.38 24.18 -17.20
C ARG A 252 5.15 23.27 -15.98
N GLY A 253 5.91 22.20 -15.82
CA GLY A 253 5.78 21.29 -14.68
C GLY A 253 4.47 20.50 -14.66
N LEU A 254 3.83 20.23 -15.80
CA LEU A 254 2.69 19.29 -15.86
C LEU A 254 3.17 17.84 -15.80
N PHE A 255 4.30 17.54 -16.45
CA PHE A 255 5.10 16.36 -16.17
C PHE A 255 6.25 16.81 -15.29
N PHE A 256 6.19 16.46 -14.00
CA PHE A 256 7.05 17.04 -12.96
C PHE A 256 7.95 16.01 -12.26
N SER A 257 7.68 14.72 -12.39
CA SER A 257 8.44 13.64 -11.74
C SER A 257 8.82 12.53 -12.71
N HIS A 258 9.85 11.77 -12.36
CA HIS A 258 10.34 10.63 -13.12
C HIS A 258 10.97 9.55 -12.23
N ARG A 259 11.11 8.35 -12.79
CA ARG A 259 12.02 7.29 -12.30
C ARG A 259 12.96 6.92 -13.44
N ASP A 260 14.26 6.83 -13.17
CA ASP A 260 15.28 6.34 -14.11
C ASP A 260 15.38 7.01 -15.50
N LEU A 261 14.70 8.14 -15.74
CA LEU A 261 14.81 8.89 -17.00
C LEU A 261 16.26 9.26 -17.34
N GLY A 262 17.09 9.59 -16.34
CA GLY A 262 18.52 9.81 -16.56
C GLY A 262 19.24 8.58 -17.13
N ILE A 263 18.95 7.38 -16.63
CA ILE A 263 19.51 6.11 -17.12
C ILE A 263 19.05 5.84 -18.55
N LEU A 264 17.77 6.11 -18.85
CA LEU A 264 17.26 5.97 -20.21
C LEU A 264 17.96 6.92 -21.18
N LEU A 265 18.16 8.18 -20.81
CA LEU A 265 18.87 9.15 -21.64
C LEU A 265 20.34 8.77 -21.85
N ASP A 266 21.01 8.19 -20.85
CA ASP A 266 22.38 7.63 -21.02
C ASP A 266 22.41 6.53 -22.08
N LYS A 267 21.39 5.66 -22.10
CA LYS A 267 21.28 4.58 -23.10
C LYS A 267 20.93 5.11 -24.49
N TYR A 268 20.01 6.07 -24.57
CA TYR A 268 19.64 6.74 -25.82
C TYR A 268 20.85 7.44 -26.45
N GLU A 269 21.66 8.15 -25.66
CA GLU A 269 22.89 8.81 -26.10
C GLU A 269 23.92 7.83 -26.68
N ARG A 270 23.88 6.56 -26.26
CA ARG A 270 24.72 5.46 -26.78
C ARG A 270 24.09 4.72 -27.97
N GLY A 271 22.92 5.15 -28.45
CA GLY A 271 22.20 4.50 -29.55
C GLY A 271 21.51 3.19 -29.17
N ILE A 272 21.29 2.94 -27.87
CA ILE A 272 20.54 1.77 -27.42
C ILE A 272 19.03 2.07 -27.55
N PRO A 273 18.25 1.20 -28.23
CA PRO A 273 16.84 1.44 -28.44
C PRO A 273 16.02 1.32 -27.16
N PHE A 274 14.91 2.04 -27.11
CA PHE A 274 13.86 1.93 -26.11
C PHE A 274 12.49 2.04 -26.79
N TYR A 275 11.42 1.73 -26.08
CA TYR A 275 10.05 1.92 -26.54
C TYR A 275 9.20 2.64 -25.50
N LEU A 276 8.08 3.19 -25.95
CA LEU A 276 7.09 3.83 -25.09
C LEU A 276 5.98 2.85 -24.75
N TYR A 277 5.46 2.94 -23.53
CA TYR A 277 4.26 2.23 -23.10
C TYR A 277 3.34 3.19 -22.35
N THR A 278 2.06 3.25 -22.71
CA THR A 278 1.01 3.91 -21.93
C THR A 278 -0.25 3.05 -21.95
N GLY A 279 -1.24 3.35 -21.10
CA GLY A 279 -2.48 2.61 -21.06
C GLY A 279 -3.73 3.49 -20.99
N ARG A 280 -4.89 2.87 -21.22
CA ARG A 280 -6.22 3.46 -20.97
C ARG A 280 -7.19 2.37 -20.53
N GLY A 281 -7.85 2.61 -19.40
CA GLY A 281 -8.99 1.82 -18.97
C GLY A 281 -10.33 2.32 -19.55
N PRO A 282 -10.96 1.60 -20.49
CA PRO A 282 -12.13 2.07 -21.23
C PRO A 282 -13.41 2.00 -20.37
N SER A 283 -13.82 3.13 -19.81
CA SER A 283 -14.96 3.23 -18.87
C SER A 283 -16.14 4.05 -19.41
N SER A 284 -15.98 4.69 -20.57
CA SER A 284 -16.96 5.54 -21.24
C SER A 284 -16.76 5.49 -22.75
N GLU A 285 -17.78 5.90 -23.52
CA GLU A 285 -17.70 5.87 -25.00
C GLU A 285 -16.62 6.79 -25.57
N SER A 286 -16.38 7.93 -24.94
CA SER A 286 -15.42 8.94 -25.42
C SER A 286 -14.40 9.35 -24.37
N LEU A 287 -13.23 9.78 -24.82
CA LEU A 287 -12.23 10.46 -24.00
C LEU A 287 -12.70 11.89 -23.65
N HIS A 288 -12.47 12.33 -22.40
CA HIS A 288 -12.55 13.74 -22.03
C HIS A 288 -11.17 14.42 -22.11
N LEU A 289 -11.13 15.76 -22.02
CA LEU A 289 -9.90 16.56 -22.15
C LEU A 289 -8.76 16.12 -21.21
N GLY A 290 -9.08 15.70 -19.99
CA GLY A 290 -8.07 15.15 -19.06
C GLY A 290 -7.28 13.96 -19.61
N HIS A 291 -7.94 13.03 -20.33
CA HIS A 291 -7.28 11.87 -20.92
C HIS A 291 -6.30 12.25 -22.03
N LEU A 292 -6.47 13.43 -22.66
CA LEU A 292 -5.59 13.86 -23.74
C LEU A 292 -4.20 14.28 -23.23
N VAL A 293 -4.04 14.60 -21.94
CA VAL A 293 -2.75 15.04 -21.39
C VAL A 293 -1.65 13.99 -21.55
N PRO A 294 -1.81 12.74 -21.05
CA PRO A 294 -0.81 11.70 -21.28
C PRO A 294 -0.63 11.39 -22.77
N PHE A 295 -1.71 11.21 -23.55
CA PHE A 295 -1.59 10.86 -24.97
C PHE A 295 -0.90 11.94 -25.82
N GLN A 296 -1.17 13.23 -25.59
CA GLN A 296 -0.47 14.31 -26.29
C GLN A 296 1.02 14.32 -25.95
N PHE A 297 1.38 14.02 -24.70
CA PHE A 297 2.77 13.94 -24.30
C PHE A 297 3.46 12.72 -24.89
N THR A 298 2.82 11.55 -24.85
CA THR A 298 3.31 10.30 -25.45
C THR A 298 3.51 10.46 -26.95
N LYS A 299 2.58 11.12 -27.66
CA LYS A 299 2.72 11.42 -29.09
C LYS A 299 3.94 12.30 -29.34
N TRP A 300 4.13 13.35 -28.54
CA TRP A 300 5.32 14.20 -28.66
C TRP A 300 6.62 13.42 -28.38
N LEU A 301 6.62 12.53 -27.38
CA LEU A 301 7.77 11.65 -27.10
C LEU A 301 8.06 10.73 -28.29
N GLN A 302 7.02 10.12 -28.88
CA GLN A 302 7.15 9.26 -30.06
C GLN A 302 7.79 10.01 -31.22
N ASP A 303 7.26 11.19 -31.59
CA ASP A 303 7.80 12.02 -32.67
C ASP A 303 9.25 12.50 -32.40
N THR A 304 9.55 12.77 -31.12
CA THR A 304 10.81 13.39 -30.70
C THR A 304 11.95 12.38 -30.64
N PHE A 305 11.68 11.20 -30.11
CA PHE A 305 12.68 10.13 -29.97
C PHE A 305 12.67 9.13 -31.12
N ASP A 306 11.64 9.15 -31.96
CA ASP A 306 11.45 8.26 -33.10
C ASP A 306 11.40 6.78 -32.72
N VAL A 307 10.60 6.45 -31.70
CA VAL A 307 10.56 5.11 -31.07
C VAL A 307 9.22 4.38 -31.22
N PRO A 308 9.20 3.04 -31.15
CA PRO A 308 7.96 2.27 -31.07
C PRO A 308 7.14 2.61 -29.83
N LEU A 309 5.82 2.49 -29.94
CA LEU A 309 4.85 2.72 -28.87
C LEU A 309 3.89 1.53 -28.78
N VAL A 310 3.64 1.07 -27.56
CA VAL A 310 2.54 0.14 -27.24
C VAL A 310 1.51 0.84 -26.36
N ILE A 311 0.23 0.63 -26.64
CA ILE A 311 -0.88 1.20 -25.87
C ILE A 311 -1.80 0.06 -25.39
N GLN A 312 -1.86 -0.13 -24.08
CA GLN A 312 -2.73 -1.13 -23.46
C GLN A 312 -4.14 -0.57 -23.26
N LEU A 313 -5.16 -1.34 -23.64
CA LEU A 313 -6.56 -1.07 -23.33
C LEU A 313 -7.04 -2.12 -22.32
N THR A 314 -7.20 -1.68 -21.07
CA THR A 314 -7.47 -2.55 -19.91
C THR A 314 -8.97 -2.82 -19.76
N ASP A 315 -9.57 -3.46 -20.77
CA ASP A 315 -10.99 -3.85 -20.75
C ASP A 315 -11.29 -4.92 -19.70
N ASP A 316 -10.36 -5.81 -19.42
CA ASP A 316 -10.44 -6.76 -18.31
C ASP A 316 -10.44 -6.07 -16.93
N GLU A 317 -9.61 -5.03 -16.71
CA GLU A 317 -9.64 -4.19 -15.51
C GLU A 317 -11.03 -3.61 -15.29
N LYS A 318 -11.61 -2.99 -16.32
CA LYS A 318 -12.92 -2.35 -16.18
C LYS A 318 -14.01 -3.37 -15.89
N PHE A 319 -13.91 -4.56 -16.46
CA PHE A 319 -14.75 -5.68 -16.06
C PHE A 319 -14.56 -6.08 -14.58
N PHE A 320 -13.31 -6.19 -14.09
CA PHE A 320 -13.05 -6.58 -12.69
C PHE A 320 -13.46 -5.52 -11.66
N PHE A 321 -13.41 -4.24 -12.01
CA PHE A 321 -13.62 -3.12 -11.09
C PHE A 321 -14.98 -2.44 -11.20
N LYS A 322 -15.77 -2.67 -12.26
CA LYS A 322 -17.09 -2.06 -12.46
C LYS A 322 -18.17 -3.14 -12.51
N ASP A 323 -18.87 -3.33 -11.40
CA ASP A 323 -19.91 -4.38 -11.25
C ASP A 323 -21.04 -4.30 -12.29
N TYR A 324 -21.29 -3.13 -12.88
CA TYR A 324 -22.33 -2.93 -13.88
C TYR A 324 -21.89 -3.22 -15.32
N LEU A 325 -20.58 -3.43 -15.56
CA LEU A 325 -20.01 -3.54 -16.90
C LEU A 325 -19.87 -5.01 -17.29
N THR A 326 -20.47 -5.41 -18.42
CA THR A 326 -20.25 -6.76 -18.96
C THR A 326 -18.91 -6.83 -19.68
N LEU A 327 -18.38 -8.05 -19.84
CA LEU A 327 -17.12 -8.29 -20.54
C LEU A 327 -17.20 -7.81 -22.00
N GLU A 328 -18.32 -8.08 -22.67
CA GLU A 328 -18.56 -7.68 -24.06
C GLU A 328 -18.64 -6.15 -24.21
N GLU A 329 -19.22 -5.46 -23.23
CA GLU A 329 -19.30 -4.00 -23.27
C GLU A 329 -17.94 -3.37 -22.97
N ALA A 330 -17.18 -3.90 -22.02
CA ALA A 330 -15.81 -3.45 -21.76
C ALA A 330 -14.93 -3.58 -23.02
N HIS A 331 -15.03 -4.74 -23.70
CA HIS A 331 -14.33 -5.00 -24.96
C HIS A 331 -14.78 -4.03 -26.07
N ARG A 332 -16.09 -3.83 -26.26
CA ARG A 332 -16.61 -2.84 -27.23
C ARG A 332 -16.07 -1.43 -26.95
N LEU A 333 -16.05 -1.01 -25.68
CA LEU A 333 -15.55 0.30 -25.28
C LEU A 333 -14.05 0.44 -25.54
N ALA A 334 -13.25 -0.63 -25.44
CA ALA A 334 -11.85 -0.61 -25.84
C ALA A 334 -11.70 -0.19 -27.31
N TYR A 335 -12.48 -0.78 -28.21
CA TYR A 335 -12.44 -0.43 -29.65
C TYR A 335 -12.91 1.01 -29.92
N GLU A 336 -13.91 1.52 -29.20
CA GLU A 336 -14.31 2.93 -29.33
C GLU A 336 -13.22 3.88 -28.83
N ASN A 337 -12.63 3.61 -27.66
CA ASN A 337 -11.54 4.42 -27.10
C ASN A 337 -10.27 4.34 -27.98
N ALA A 338 -10.05 3.23 -28.68
CA ALA A 338 -8.96 3.10 -29.64
C ALA A 338 -9.08 4.12 -30.79
N LYS A 339 -10.29 4.43 -31.26
CA LYS A 339 -10.52 5.43 -32.32
C LYS A 339 -10.09 6.82 -31.87
N ASP A 340 -10.48 7.20 -30.65
CA ASP A 340 -10.10 8.48 -30.04
C ASP A 340 -8.58 8.60 -29.83
N ILE A 341 -7.92 7.50 -29.43
CA ILE A 341 -6.47 7.44 -29.28
C ILE A 341 -5.78 7.60 -30.64
N ILE A 342 -6.24 6.89 -31.67
CA ILE A 342 -5.73 7.03 -33.05
C ILE A 342 -5.89 8.48 -33.53
N ALA A 343 -7.01 9.14 -33.20
CA ALA A 343 -7.26 10.53 -33.55
C ALA A 343 -6.28 11.54 -32.92
N CYS A 344 -5.51 11.15 -31.89
CA CYS A 344 -4.41 11.96 -31.36
C CYS A 344 -3.22 12.06 -32.35
N GLY A 345 -3.21 11.25 -33.41
CA GLY A 345 -2.27 11.32 -34.52
C GLY A 345 -0.93 10.65 -34.22
N PHE A 346 -0.97 9.48 -33.59
CA PHE A 346 0.21 8.61 -33.47
C PHE A 346 0.64 8.05 -34.84
N ASP A 347 1.92 7.72 -34.98
CA ASP A 347 2.43 7.08 -36.19
C ASP A 347 1.93 5.63 -36.27
N MET A 348 1.13 5.31 -37.30
CA MET A 348 0.53 3.99 -37.49
C MET A 348 1.56 2.88 -37.72
N ASP A 349 2.73 3.22 -38.27
CA ASP A 349 3.79 2.24 -38.54
C ASP A 349 4.61 1.90 -37.28
N LYS A 350 4.47 2.70 -36.22
CA LYS A 350 5.23 2.58 -34.96
C LYS A 350 4.37 2.38 -33.72
N THR A 351 3.05 2.24 -33.88
CA THR A 351 2.12 2.18 -32.75
C THR A 351 1.31 0.88 -32.76
N PHE A 352 1.39 0.14 -31.67
CA PHE A 352 0.60 -1.06 -31.45
C PHE A 352 -0.39 -0.83 -30.29
N ILE A 353 -1.68 -0.74 -30.61
CA ILE A 353 -2.76 -0.63 -29.63
C ILE A 353 -3.39 -2.01 -29.47
N PHE A 354 -3.59 -2.47 -28.24
CA PHE A 354 -4.16 -3.79 -27.98
C PHE A 354 -5.16 -3.77 -26.82
N SER A 355 -6.20 -4.58 -26.96
CA SER A 355 -7.09 -4.99 -25.85
C SER A 355 -6.40 -6.09 -25.05
N ASP A 356 -6.53 -6.03 -23.73
CA ASP A 356 -6.01 -7.09 -22.85
C ASP A 356 -6.70 -8.41 -23.15
N LEU A 357 -8.02 -8.42 -23.34
CA LEU A 357 -8.77 -9.63 -23.70
C LEU A 357 -8.30 -10.26 -25.02
N ASP A 358 -7.94 -9.44 -26.02
CA ASP A 358 -7.49 -9.93 -27.32
C ASP A 358 -6.01 -10.39 -27.31
N TYR A 359 -5.15 -9.73 -26.55
CA TYR A 359 -3.70 -9.96 -26.57
C TYR A 359 -3.19 -10.85 -25.42
N MET A 360 -4.04 -11.20 -24.45
CA MET A 360 -3.66 -11.93 -23.24
C MET A 360 -2.84 -13.19 -23.55
N GLY A 361 -3.21 -13.96 -24.59
CA GLY A 361 -2.51 -15.20 -24.93
C GLY A 361 -1.00 -15.03 -25.18
N THR A 362 -0.59 -13.93 -25.81
CA THR A 362 0.84 -13.60 -26.03
C THR A 362 1.48 -13.00 -24.78
N MET A 363 0.74 -12.20 -24.02
CA MET A 363 1.23 -11.50 -22.82
C MET A 363 1.37 -12.44 -21.59
N TYR A 364 0.56 -13.50 -21.51
CA TYR A 364 0.39 -14.37 -20.35
C TYR A 364 1.68 -14.94 -19.74
N PRO A 365 2.73 -15.33 -20.53
CA PRO A 365 3.98 -15.80 -19.95
C PRO A 365 4.66 -14.78 -19.02
N ASN A 366 4.55 -13.48 -19.28
CA ASN A 366 5.10 -12.45 -18.39
C ASN A 366 4.16 -12.16 -17.22
N VAL A 367 2.84 -12.22 -17.44
CA VAL A 367 1.84 -12.15 -16.35
C VAL A 367 2.14 -13.22 -15.30
N CYS A 368 2.33 -14.47 -15.70
CA CYS A 368 2.66 -15.58 -14.78
C CYS A 368 3.98 -15.35 -14.02
N LYS A 369 5.02 -14.82 -14.68
CA LYS A 369 6.31 -14.53 -14.03
C LYS A 369 6.15 -13.47 -12.95
N ILE A 370 5.37 -12.42 -13.21
CA ILE A 370 5.12 -11.34 -12.27
C ILE A 370 4.23 -11.83 -11.12
N GLN A 371 3.14 -12.54 -11.41
CA GLN A 371 2.25 -13.11 -10.39
C GLN A 371 2.98 -14.06 -9.42
N LYS A 372 4.03 -14.76 -9.89
CA LYS A 372 4.86 -15.60 -9.02
C LYS A 372 5.69 -14.79 -8.01
N LEU A 373 6.04 -13.55 -8.35
CA LEU A 373 6.92 -12.68 -7.56
C LEU A 373 6.15 -11.70 -6.67
N VAL A 374 4.92 -11.35 -7.04
CA VAL A 374 4.07 -10.43 -6.29
C VAL A 374 3.15 -11.21 -5.37
N THR A 375 3.37 -11.07 -4.05
CA THR A 375 2.50 -11.66 -3.03
C THR A 375 1.21 -10.85 -2.88
N TYR A 376 0.15 -11.50 -2.39
CA TYR A 376 -1.09 -10.81 -2.06
C TYR A 376 -0.90 -9.68 -1.03
N ASN A 377 0.00 -9.84 -0.06
CA ASN A 377 0.30 -8.79 0.92
C ASN A 377 0.92 -7.55 0.27
N GLN A 378 1.79 -7.71 -0.72
CA GLN A 378 2.35 -6.59 -1.48
C GLN A 378 1.27 -5.88 -2.30
N ALA A 379 0.42 -6.65 -3.00
CA ALA A 379 -0.71 -6.08 -3.74
C ALA A 379 -1.66 -5.32 -2.79
N ARG A 380 -2.05 -5.91 -1.66
CA ARG A 380 -2.86 -5.26 -0.62
C ARG A 380 -2.21 -3.98 -0.09
N GLY A 381 -0.90 -3.98 0.18
CA GLY A 381 -0.20 -2.80 0.70
C GLY A 381 -0.10 -1.66 -0.32
N ALA A 382 0.05 -1.98 -1.61
CA ALA A 382 0.15 -0.98 -2.68
C ALA A 382 -1.21 -0.43 -3.13
N PHE A 383 -2.25 -1.27 -3.12
CA PHE A 383 -3.53 -1.02 -3.77
C PHE A 383 -4.73 -0.98 -2.81
N GLY A 384 -4.53 -1.29 -1.52
CA GLY A 384 -5.61 -1.27 -0.53
C GLY A 384 -6.63 -2.42 -0.68
N PHE A 385 -6.32 -3.47 -1.44
CA PHE A 385 -7.23 -4.60 -1.63
C PHE A 385 -7.55 -5.33 -0.32
N THR A 386 -8.78 -5.81 -0.22
CA THR A 386 -9.29 -6.55 0.93
C THR A 386 -9.56 -8.00 0.57
N GLY A 387 -9.65 -8.87 1.58
CA GLY A 387 -10.03 -10.28 1.34
C GLY A 387 -11.46 -10.47 0.83
N SER A 388 -12.19 -9.39 0.57
CA SER A 388 -13.51 -9.38 -0.07
C SER A 388 -13.45 -9.00 -1.55
N ASP A 389 -12.31 -8.54 -2.04
CA ASP A 389 -12.08 -8.26 -3.46
C ASP A 389 -11.88 -9.54 -4.27
N SER A 390 -12.26 -9.50 -5.55
CA SER A 390 -12.06 -10.64 -6.44
C SER A 390 -10.58 -10.90 -6.68
N VAL A 391 -10.24 -12.17 -6.95
CA VAL A 391 -8.88 -12.55 -7.37
C VAL A 391 -8.46 -11.83 -8.65
N GLY A 392 -9.41 -11.46 -9.52
CA GLY A 392 -9.19 -10.64 -10.70
C GLY A 392 -8.55 -9.30 -10.35
N LYS A 393 -9.19 -8.52 -9.46
CA LYS A 393 -8.64 -7.22 -8.99
C LYS A 393 -7.25 -7.38 -8.37
N SER A 394 -7.09 -8.36 -7.49
CA SER A 394 -5.83 -8.56 -6.75
C SER A 394 -4.66 -8.98 -7.66
N SER A 395 -4.97 -9.68 -8.76
CA SER A 395 -3.97 -10.18 -9.70
C SER A 395 -3.69 -9.24 -10.88
N PHE A 396 -4.54 -8.22 -11.08
CA PHE A 396 -4.49 -7.31 -12.22
C PHE A 396 -3.21 -6.49 -12.31
N CYS A 397 -2.54 -6.19 -11.18
CA CYS A 397 -1.27 -5.48 -11.20
C CYS A 397 -0.21 -6.17 -12.07
N ALA A 398 -0.24 -7.50 -12.17
CA ALA A 398 0.66 -8.25 -13.04
C ALA A 398 0.33 -8.07 -14.53
N ILE A 399 -0.93 -7.85 -14.87
CA ILE A 399 -1.40 -7.58 -16.24
C ILE A 399 -0.90 -6.20 -16.66
N GLN A 400 -1.14 -5.15 -15.86
CA GLN A 400 -0.68 -3.80 -16.17
C GLN A 400 0.85 -3.64 -16.16
N ALA A 401 1.57 -4.43 -15.34
CA ALA A 401 3.03 -4.42 -15.32
C ALA A 401 3.67 -5.15 -16.53
N SER A 402 2.99 -6.13 -17.13
CA SER A 402 3.54 -6.98 -18.20
C SER A 402 4.00 -6.22 -19.45
N PRO A 403 3.28 -5.21 -19.96
CA PRO A 403 3.72 -4.39 -21.09
C PRO A 403 5.01 -3.59 -20.85
N SER A 404 5.53 -3.52 -19.61
CA SER A 404 6.81 -2.89 -19.28
C SER A 404 8.03 -3.68 -19.76
N PHE A 405 7.82 -4.93 -20.19
CA PHE A 405 8.87 -5.83 -20.66
C PHE A 405 8.77 -6.06 -22.16
N SER A 406 9.85 -5.84 -22.91
CA SER A 406 9.88 -6.06 -24.37
C SER A 406 9.51 -7.49 -24.78
N THR A 407 9.76 -8.47 -23.92
CA THR A 407 9.37 -9.88 -24.14
C THR A 407 7.87 -10.12 -24.17
N THR A 408 7.06 -9.12 -23.84
CA THR A 408 5.59 -9.16 -24.00
C THR A 408 5.20 -8.98 -25.46
N PHE A 409 6.06 -8.39 -26.29
CA PHE A 409 5.78 -8.08 -27.69
C PHE A 409 6.80 -8.73 -28.64
N PRO A 410 6.83 -10.07 -28.74
CA PRO A 410 7.82 -10.77 -29.57
C PRO A 410 7.67 -10.44 -31.07
N SER A 411 6.49 -10.05 -31.54
CA SER A 411 6.28 -9.60 -32.92
C SER A 411 6.95 -8.25 -33.23
N ILE A 412 7.20 -7.42 -32.22
CA ILE A 412 7.83 -6.10 -32.34
C ILE A 412 9.33 -6.19 -32.02
N PHE A 413 9.69 -6.92 -30.96
CA PHE A 413 11.03 -6.89 -30.38
C PHE A 413 11.79 -8.23 -30.47
N GLY A 414 11.17 -9.29 -30.99
CA GLY A 414 11.73 -10.64 -30.96
C GLY A 414 12.03 -11.11 -29.53
N ASP A 415 13.17 -11.78 -29.36
CA ASP A 415 13.60 -12.31 -28.05
C ASP A 415 14.45 -11.31 -27.23
N ARG A 416 14.50 -10.03 -27.64
CA ARG A 416 15.29 -8.99 -26.96
C ARG A 416 14.73 -8.71 -25.56
N LYS A 417 15.61 -8.66 -24.57
CA LYS A 417 15.30 -8.42 -23.14
C LYS A 417 15.93 -7.13 -22.58
N ASP A 418 16.73 -6.46 -23.40
CA ASP A 418 17.58 -5.32 -23.03
C ASP A 418 17.00 -3.97 -23.47
N ILE A 419 15.88 -3.97 -24.19
CA ILE A 419 15.18 -2.78 -24.65
C ILE A 419 14.50 -2.12 -23.45
N MET A 420 14.83 -0.86 -23.20
CA MET A 420 14.19 -0.10 -22.11
C MET A 420 12.75 0.29 -22.47
N CYS A 421 11.92 0.43 -21.45
CA CYS A 421 10.56 0.95 -21.56
C CYS A 421 10.47 2.31 -20.86
N LEU A 422 9.84 3.29 -21.50
CA LEU A 422 9.48 4.57 -20.89
C LEU A 422 7.95 4.68 -20.79
N ILE A 423 7.46 4.91 -19.57
CA ILE A 423 6.02 4.93 -19.27
C ILE A 423 5.57 6.36 -18.93
N PRO A 424 5.09 7.14 -19.92
CA PRO A 424 4.43 8.42 -19.65
C PRO A 424 3.03 8.18 -19.05
N GLN A 425 2.85 8.56 -17.80
CA GLN A 425 1.60 8.37 -17.06
C GLN A 425 1.32 9.52 -16.11
N ALA A 426 0.09 9.60 -15.63
CA ALA A 426 -0.24 10.39 -14.45
C ALA A 426 0.26 9.68 -13.18
N ILE A 427 0.53 10.45 -12.12
CA ILE A 427 1.23 9.96 -10.93
C ILE A 427 0.43 8.92 -10.13
N ASP A 428 -0.89 8.92 -10.25
CA ASP A 428 -1.80 7.93 -9.66
C ASP A 428 -1.54 6.50 -10.13
N GLN A 429 -0.89 6.32 -11.29
CA GLN A 429 -0.54 5.02 -11.85
C GLN A 429 0.83 4.48 -11.36
N ASP A 430 1.64 5.29 -10.68
CA ASP A 430 2.96 4.88 -10.15
C ASP A 430 2.94 3.61 -9.27
N PRO A 431 1.90 3.34 -8.45
CA PRO A 431 1.84 2.11 -7.65
C PRO A 431 1.89 0.80 -8.46
N TYR A 432 1.54 0.82 -9.75
CA TYR A 432 1.68 -0.35 -10.64
C TYR A 432 3.12 -0.63 -11.07
N PHE A 433 3.99 0.38 -11.02
CA PHE A 433 5.34 0.33 -11.61
C PHE A 433 6.45 0.56 -10.58
N ARG A 434 6.10 0.73 -9.30
CA ARG A 434 7.01 0.80 -8.17
C ARG A 434 7.31 -0.60 -7.63
#